data_AF-A0A4S2FV06-F1
#
_entry.id   AF-A0A4S2FV06-F1
#
_cell.length_a   1.000
_cell.length_b   1.000
_cell.length_c   1.000
_cell.angle_alpha   90.00
_cell.angle_beta   90.00
_cell.angle_gamma   90.00
#
_symmetry.space_group_name_H-M   'P 1'
#
loop_
_entity.id
_entity.type
_entity.pdbx_description
1 polymer ?
#
loop_
_entity_poly.entity_id
_entity_poly.type
_entity_poly.pdbx_seq_one_letter_code
_entity_poly.pdbx_strand_id
1 'polypeptide(L)'
;MNILETFYNSKSQDLAVLYDTLKKKGVYDRCSYPQLMALWDDEKIPELMFIGQEPNGWDGGETVGELMQEYKKFNLGESYSSPFWEWVWWISEQLGYKGAHPFLYTNLQKISDVNGGPALAEIIETENDIFNILGGEISVLAPKVCIFTSGPRYDKYIEKSFRV
;
A
#
# COMPACT_ATOMS: atom_id res chain seq x y z
N MET A 1 1.56 16.08 -12.02
CA MET A 1 0.77 15.17 -11.19
C MET A 1 0.41 13.96 -12.03
N ASN A 2 0.87 12.78 -11.63
CA ASN A 2 0.54 11.54 -12.35
C ASN A 2 -0.84 11.01 -11.91
N ILE A 3 -1.36 10.00 -12.62
CA ILE A 3 -2.71 9.45 -12.39
C ILE A 3 -2.94 9.00 -10.95
N LEU A 4 -1.91 8.43 -10.33
CA LEU A 4 -1.97 7.89 -8.98
C LEU A 4 -1.98 9.01 -7.93
N GLU A 5 -1.14 10.03 -8.11
CA GLU A 5 -1.13 11.22 -7.26
C GLU A 5 -2.46 11.99 -7.36
N THR A 6 -3.07 12.08 -8.56
CA THR A 6 -4.41 12.64 -8.73
C THR A 6 -5.47 11.83 -7.96
N PHE A 7 -5.40 10.49 -8.05
CA PHE A 7 -6.29 9.62 -7.29
C PHE A 7 -6.15 9.83 -5.78
N TYR A 8 -4.93 9.82 -5.24
CA TYR A 8 -4.73 10.02 -3.80
C TYR A 8 -5.12 11.41 -3.32
N ASN A 9 -4.86 12.47 -4.10
CA ASN A 9 -5.31 13.80 -3.75
C ASN A 9 -6.85 13.90 -3.69
N SER A 10 -7.57 13.11 -4.51
CA SER A 10 -9.03 13.00 -4.40
C SER A 10 -9.50 12.33 -3.10
N LYS A 11 -8.59 11.62 -2.41
CA LYS A 11 -8.81 10.94 -1.13
C LYS A 11 -8.23 11.69 0.07
N SER A 12 -7.69 12.89 -0.13
CA SER A 12 -7.07 13.70 0.95
C SER A 12 -8.03 14.01 2.11
N GLN A 13 -9.31 14.26 1.81
CA GLN A 13 -10.32 14.48 2.86
C GLN A 13 -10.59 13.20 3.65
N ASP A 14 -10.69 12.05 2.98
CA ASP A 14 -10.88 10.75 3.63
C ASP A 14 -9.68 10.43 4.54
N LEU A 15 -8.46 10.74 4.09
CA LEU A 15 -7.23 10.59 4.89
C LEU A 15 -7.25 11.46 6.16
N ALA A 16 -7.67 12.73 6.04
CA ALA A 16 -7.79 13.62 7.19
C ALA A 16 -8.85 13.10 8.19
N VAL A 17 -9.99 12.62 7.69
CA VAL A 17 -11.05 12.03 8.53
C VAL A 17 -10.58 10.75 9.22
N LEU A 18 -9.78 9.93 8.53
CA LEU A 18 -9.18 8.72 9.10
C LEU A 18 -8.29 9.08 10.30
N TYR A 19 -7.36 10.01 10.13
CA TYR A 19 -6.49 10.45 11.22
C TYR A 19 -7.25 11.05 12.39
N ASP A 20 -8.21 11.93 12.14
CA ASP A 20 -9.06 12.51 13.19
C ASP A 20 -9.85 11.43 13.95
N THR A 21 -10.33 10.42 13.24
CA THR A 21 -11.09 9.31 13.85
C THR A 21 -10.20 8.44 14.72
N LEU A 22 -9.01 8.07 14.24
CA LEU A 22 -8.04 7.30 15.00
C LEU A 22 -7.56 8.07 16.25
N LYS A 23 -7.37 9.39 16.14
CA LYS A 23 -7.03 10.29 17.27
C LYS A 23 -8.15 10.31 18.30
N LYS A 24 -9.42 10.48 17.88
CA LYS A 24 -10.59 10.43 18.77
C LYS A 24 -10.79 9.08 19.46
N LYS A 25 -10.45 7.98 18.78
CA LYS A 25 -10.47 6.63 19.36
C LYS A 25 -9.28 6.35 20.30
N GLY A 26 -8.28 7.23 20.35
CA GLY A 26 -7.10 7.07 21.22
C GLY A 26 -6.12 5.99 20.74
N VAL A 27 -6.18 5.62 19.46
CA VAL A 27 -5.36 4.53 18.87
C VAL A 27 -4.39 5.03 17.81
N TYR A 28 -4.37 6.35 17.56
CA TYR A 28 -3.50 6.96 16.55
C TYR A 28 -2.02 6.62 16.77
N ASP A 29 -1.53 6.72 18.01
CA ASP A 29 -0.12 6.47 18.34
C ASP A 29 0.28 4.98 18.22
N ARG A 30 -0.68 4.09 17.95
CA ARG A 30 -0.46 2.67 17.64
C ARG A 30 -0.35 2.41 16.14
N CYS A 31 -0.67 3.38 15.30
CA CYS A 31 -0.72 3.22 13.85
C CYS A 31 0.65 3.52 13.22
N SER A 32 1.02 2.74 12.22
CA SER A 32 1.95 3.21 11.20
C SER A 32 1.30 4.28 10.32
N TYR A 33 2.08 4.98 9.52
CA TYR A 33 1.50 5.81 8.47
C TYR A 33 0.93 4.93 7.34
N PRO A 34 -0.11 5.39 6.60
CA PRO A 34 -0.67 4.66 5.47
C PRO A 34 0.33 4.53 4.32
N GLN A 35 0.63 3.32 3.86
CA GLN A 35 1.48 3.15 2.68
C GLN A 35 0.72 3.58 1.40
N LEU A 36 1.11 4.71 0.82
CA LEU A 36 0.67 5.13 -0.52
C LEU A 36 1.76 4.84 -1.54
N MET A 37 1.40 4.20 -2.65
CA MET A 37 2.34 3.92 -3.74
C MET A 37 2.84 5.22 -4.39
N ALA A 38 3.93 5.16 -5.13
CA ALA A 38 4.33 6.23 -6.03
C ALA A 38 4.76 5.65 -7.38
N LEU A 39 4.62 6.47 -8.42
CA LEU A 39 5.17 6.21 -9.74
C LEU A 39 6.48 6.98 -9.91
N TRP A 40 7.39 6.42 -10.70
CA TRP A 40 8.63 7.08 -11.09
C TRP A 40 8.40 7.92 -12.34
N ASP A 41 9.00 9.10 -12.34
CA ASP A 41 8.84 10.05 -13.43
C ASP A 41 9.53 9.50 -14.69
N ASP A 42 8.91 9.72 -15.86
CA ASP A 42 9.37 9.23 -17.17
C ASP A 42 9.43 7.69 -17.34
N GLU A 43 8.90 6.92 -16.39
CA GLU A 43 8.78 5.47 -16.49
C GLU A 43 7.36 5.02 -16.87
N LYS A 44 7.27 3.90 -17.58
CA LYS A 44 5.98 3.27 -17.88
C LYS A 44 5.41 2.69 -16.59
N ILE A 45 4.10 2.87 -16.37
CA ILE A 45 3.38 2.19 -15.29
C ILE A 45 3.54 0.67 -15.43
N PRO A 46 4.04 -0.03 -14.40
CA PRO A 46 4.20 -1.48 -14.46
C PRO A 46 2.87 -2.22 -14.62
N GLU A 47 2.89 -3.33 -15.36
CA GLU A 47 1.70 -4.15 -15.60
C GLU A 47 1.54 -5.28 -14.56
N LEU A 48 2.55 -5.50 -13.72
CA LEU A 48 2.57 -6.46 -12.62
C LEU A 48 2.42 -5.71 -11.29
N MET A 49 1.52 -6.18 -10.43
CA MET A 49 1.33 -5.67 -9.08
C MET A 49 1.41 -6.79 -8.04
N PHE A 50 2.24 -6.61 -7.03
CA PHE A 50 2.27 -7.44 -5.84
C PHE A 50 1.48 -6.79 -4.71
N ILE A 51 0.70 -7.59 -3.99
CA ILE A 51 -0.17 -7.14 -2.91
C ILE A 51 0.13 -7.96 -1.66
N GLY A 52 0.84 -7.35 -0.72
CA GLY A 52 1.16 -7.87 0.61
C GLY A 52 0.01 -7.72 1.62
N GLN A 53 0.31 -7.98 2.88
CA GLN A 53 -0.66 -7.97 3.98
C GLN A 53 -0.85 -6.55 4.57
N GLU A 54 0.21 -6.03 5.19
CA GLU A 54 0.28 -4.72 5.83
C GLU A 54 1.73 -4.21 5.80
N PRO A 55 2.00 -2.91 6.00
CA PRO A 55 3.31 -2.34 5.69
C PRO A 55 4.33 -2.38 6.85
N ASN A 56 4.01 -3.09 7.94
CA ASN A 56 4.92 -3.48 9.03
C ASN A 56 5.71 -2.32 9.69
N GLY A 57 5.00 -1.37 10.30
CA GLY A 57 5.61 -0.23 10.99
C GLY A 57 6.05 0.89 10.05
N TRP A 58 5.39 1.02 8.90
CA TRP A 58 5.70 1.98 7.84
C TRP A 58 5.74 3.43 8.33
N ASP A 59 6.83 4.12 7.98
CA ASP A 59 7.01 5.54 8.26
C ASP A 59 6.37 6.41 7.16
N GLY A 60 6.32 7.73 7.35
CA GLY A 60 5.75 8.63 6.36
C GLY A 60 5.45 10.02 6.90
N GLY A 61 4.23 10.50 6.63
CA GLY A 61 3.76 11.82 7.05
C GLY A 61 2.25 11.95 7.03
N GLU A 62 1.74 13.14 7.29
CA GLU A 62 0.28 13.38 7.34
C GLU A 62 -0.29 13.83 5.98
N THR A 63 0.55 14.05 4.97
CA THR A 63 0.12 14.46 3.62
C THR A 63 0.38 13.40 2.56
N VAL A 64 -0.43 13.43 1.48
CA VAL A 64 -0.26 12.53 0.32
C VAL A 64 1.17 12.61 -0.24
N GLY A 65 1.72 13.82 -0.35
CA GLY A 65 3.08 14.03 -0.89
C GLY A 65 4.16 13.37 -0.04
N GLU A 66 4.10 13.51 1.28
CA GLU A 66 5.07 12.88 2.21
C GLU A 66 4.99 11.35 2.13
N LEU A 67 3.78 10.80 2.12
CA LEU A 67 3.55 9.35 2.05
C LEU A 67 4.09 8.75 0.74
N MET A 68 3.81 9.40 -0.39
CA MET A 68 4.34 8.97 -1.69
C MET A 68 5.86 9.14 -1.78
N GLN A 69 6.42 10.19 -1.16
CA GLN A 69 7.86 10.38 -1.11
C GLN A 69 8.54 9.27 -0.31
N GLU A 70 7.95 8.81 0.79
CA GLU A 70 8.47 7.70 1.57
C GLU A 70 8.49 6.40 0.75
N TYR A 71 7.44 6.14 -0.03
CA TYR A 71 7.43 5.02 -0.96
C TYR A 71 8.54 5.09 -2.02
N LYS A 72 8.83 6.28 -2.56
CA LYS A 72 9.98 6.46 -3.49
C LYS A 72 11.31 6.12 -2.83
N LYS A 73 11.51 6.47 -1.54
CA LYS A 73 12.73 6.12 -0.79
C LYS A 73 12.85 4.62 -0.54
N PHE A 74 11.72 3.98 -0.26
CA PHE A 74 11.65 2.53 -0.06
C PHE A 74 12.10 1.74 -1.30
N ASN A 75 11.89 2.30 -2.49
CA ASN A 75 12.42 1.81 -3.77
C ASN A 75 12.18 0.31 -4.00
N LEU A 76 10.92 -0.13 -3.86
CA LEU A 76 10.52 -1.54 -4.05
C LEU A 76 11.35 -2.54 -3.23
N GLY A 77 11.81 -2.12 -2.05
CA GLY A 77 12.56 -2.99 -1.16
C GLY A 77 13.92 -3.41 -1.70
N GLU A 78 14.49 -2.69 -2.67
CA GLU A 78 15.79 -3.00 -3.29
C GLU A 78 16.92 -3.16 -2.25
N SER A 79 16.86 -2.39 -1.16
CA SER A 79 17.85 -2.46 -0.06
C SER A 79 17.59 -3.57 0.95
N TYR A 80 16.49 -4.33 0.83
CA TYR A 80 16.09 -5.36 1.78
C TYR A 80 16.58 -6.74 1.34
N SER A 81 17.54 -7.30 2.06
CA SER A 81 17.91 -8.72 1.93
C SER A 81 16.97 -9.57 2.78
N SER A 82 15.79 -9.88 2.21
CA SER A 82 14.84 -10.81 2.81
C SER A 82 14.37 -11.84 1.78
N PRO A 83 14.05 -13.07 2.19
CA PRO A 83 13.53 -14.09 1.26
C PRO A 83 12.28 -13.63 0.50
N PHE A 84 11.47 -12.76 1.12
CA PHE A 84 10.30 -12.19 0.48
C PHE A 84 10.68 -11.30 -0.72
N TRP A 85 11.53 -10.30 -0.49
CA TRP A 85 11.96 -9.38 -1.55
C TRP A 85 12.77 -10.10 -2.62
N GLU A 86 13.66 -11.02 -2.24
CA GLU A 86 14.38 -11.86 -3.20
C GLU A 86 13.41 -12.65 -4.10
N TRP A 87 12.35 -13.21 -3.53
CA TRP A 87 11.33 -13.92 -4.30
C TRP A 87 10.50 -13.00 -5.21
N VAL A 88 10.10 -11.82 -4.74
CA VAL A 88 9.34 -10.82 -5.53
C VAL A 88 10.14 -10.39 -6.77
N TRP A 89 11.42 -10.04 -6.58
CA TRP A 89 12.30 -9.68 -7.68
C TRP A 89 12.54 -10.85 -8.63
N TRP A 90 12.81 -12.04 -8.09
CA TRP A 90 13.02 -13.24 -8.89
C TRP A 90 11.79 -13.59 -9.74
N ILE A 91 10.59 -13.61 -9.17
CA ILE A 91 9.37 -13.99 -9.91
C ILE A 91 9.00 -12.93 -10.95
N SER A 92 9.23 -11.64 -10.66
CA SER A 92 9.10 -10.57 -11.65
C SER A 92 9.95 -10.86 -12.90
N GLU A 93 11.22 -11.23 -12.70
CA GLU A 93 12.12 -11.57 -13.81
C GLU A 93 11.68 -12.82 -14.57
N GLN A 94 11.21 -13.87 -13.86
CA GLN A 94 10.71 -15.10 -14.50
C GLN A 94 9.49 -14.84 -15.39
N LEU A 95 8.66 -13.85 -15.02
CA LEU A 95 7.51 -13.41 -15.79
C LEU A 95 7.87 -12.41 -16.90
N GLY A 96 9.15 -12.06 -17.04
CA GLY A 96 9.66 -11.15 -18.08
C GLY A 96 9.59 -9.67 -17.74
N TYR A 97 9.22 -9.31 -16.51
CA TYR A 97 9.23 -7.92 -16.03
C TYR A 97 10.59 -7.59 -15.44
N LYS A 98 11.35 -6.74 -16.16
CA LYS A 98 12.74 -6.37 -15.84
C LYS A 98 12.92 -4.86 -15.90
N GLY A 99 13.90 -4.33 -15.17
CA GLY A 99 14.22 -2.90 -15.11
C GLY A 99 14.37 -2.43 -13.66
N ALA A 100 14.49 -1.10 -13.49
CA ALA A 100 14.62 -0.49 -12.17
C ALA A 100 13.33 -0.62 -11.33
N HIS A 101 12.15 -0.43 -11.95
CA HIS A 101 10.86 -0.57 -11.28
C HIS A 101 9.91 -1.46 -12.08
N PRO A 102 10.14 -2.79 -12.11
CA PRO A 102 9.43 -3.69 -13.01
C PRO A 102 8.00 -4.04 -12.56
N PHE A 103 7.64 -3.69 -11.32
CA PHE A 103 6.33 -3.99 -10.72
C PHE A 103 5.88 -2.88 -9.77
N LEU A 104 4.59 -2.89 -9.46
CA LEU A 104 3.98 -2.13 -8.37
C LEU A 104 3.95 -3.00 -7.11
N TYR A 105 4.08 -2.39 -5.93
CA TYR A 105 3.94 -3.08 -4.66
C TYR A 105 3.02 -2.30 -3.73
N THR A 106 2.05 -2.97 -3.14
CA THR A 106 1.23 -2.39 -2.09
C THR A 106 0.77 -3.46 -1.10
N ASN A 107 -0.07 -3.09 -0.15
CA ASN A 107 -0.64 -3.99 0.84
C ASN A 107 -2.17 -3.94 0.85
N LEU A 108 -2.79 -5.01 1.34
CA LEU A 108 -4.23 -5.10 1.59
C LEU A 108 -4.69 -4.04 2.58
N GLN A 109 -4.01 -3.95 3.71
CA GLN A 109 -4.16 -2.84 4.66
C GLN A 109 -3.05 -1.84 4.42
N LYS A 110 -3.39 -0.55 4.43
CA LYS A 110 -2.45 0.55 4.32
C LYS A 110 -1.81 0.88 5.65
N ILE A 111 -2.44 0.51 6.77
CA ILE A 111 -1.94 0.75 8.12
C ILE A 111 -1.56 -0.57 8.80
N SER A 112 -0.50 -0.53 9.61
CA SER A 112 -0.03 -1.61 10.50
C SER A 112 0.12 -1.09 11.92
N ASP A 113 0.49 -1.95 12.87
CA ASP A 113 0.98 -1.45 14.17
C ASP A 113 2.30 -0.70 13.96
N VAL A 114 2.51 0.38 14.69
CA VAL A 114 3.74 1.20 14.62
C VAL A 114 5.00 0.37 14.92
N ASN A 115 4.89 -0.71 15.71
CA ASN A 115 6.01 -1.61 16.03
C ASN A 115 6.16 -2.78 15.05
N GLY A 116 5.37 -2.81 13.97
CA GLY A 116 5.32 -3.91 13.02
C GLY A 116 4.22 -4.94 13.31
N GLY A 117 3.85 -5.67 12.26
CA GLY A 117 2.76 -6.63 12.24
C GLY A 117 1.36 -6.02 12.15
N PRO A 118 0.31 -6.85 12.29
CA PRO A 118 -1.07 -6.43 12.11
C PRO A 118 -1.48 -5.37 13.13
N ALA A 119 -2.19 -4.34 12.67
CA ALA A 119 -2.80 -3.36 13.54
C ALA A 119 -3.94 -3.96 14.40
N LEU A 120 -4.37 -3.23 15.43
CA LEU A 120 -5.58 -3.57 16.20
C LEU A 120 -6.80 -3.65 15.26
N ALA A 121 -7.74 -4.55 15.58
CA ALA A 121 -8.94 -4.76 14.77
C ALA A 121 -9.72 -3.45 14.54
N GLU A 122 -9.79 -2.57 15.55
CA GLU A 122 -10.47 -1.28 15.44
C GLU A 122 -9.76 -0.31 14.48
N ILE A 123 -8.44 -0.39 14.32
CA ILE A 123 -7.68 0.42 13.35
C ILE A 123 -8.00 -0.10 11.95
N ILE A 124 -7.92 -1.41 11.76
CA ILE A 124 -8.24 -2.08 10.49
C ILE A 124 -9.68 -1.76 10.06
N GLU A 125 -10.65 -1.86 10.97
CA GLU A 125 -12.05 -1.54 10.67
C GLU A 125 -12.22 -0.05 10.30
N THR A 126 -11.59 0.85 11.04
CA THR A 126 -11.64 2.29 10.76
C THR A 126 -11.00 2.61 9.39
N GLU A 127 -9.87 2.00 9.07
CA GLU A 127 -9.23 2.12 7.76
C GLU A 127 -10.17 1.61 6.65
N ASN A 128 -10.75 0.43 6.81
CA ASN A 128 -11.63 -0.15 5.79
C ASN A 128 -12.92 0.69 5.58
N ASP A 129 -13.44 1.31 6.63
CA ASP A 129 -14.68 2.09 6.54
C ASP A 129 -14.46 3.49 5.93
N ILE A 130 -13.28 4.08 6.13
CA ILE A 130 -13.00 5.49 5.77
C ILE A 130 -12.05 5.59 4.57
N PHE A 131 -11.03 4.72 4.51
CA PHE A 131 -9.88 4.84 3.63
C PHE A 131 -9.53 3.53 2.89
N ASN A 132 -10.53 2.72 2.55
CA ASN A 132 -10.35 1.53 1.71
C ASN A 132 -10.09 1.91 0.24
N ILE A 133 -8.82 2.09 -0.10
CA ILE A 133 -8.40 2.65 -1.40
C ILE A 133 -7.82 1.62 -2.38
N LEU A 134 -7.57 0.37 -1.96
CA LEU A 134 -6.91 -0.63 -2.82
C LEU A 134 -7.64 -0.90 -4.13
N GLY A 135 -8.98 -1.04 -4.08
CA GLY A 135 -9.79 -1.22 -5.29
C GLY A 135 -9.66 -0.04 -6.26
N GLY A 136 -9.57 1.18 -5.73
CA GLY A 136 -9.35 2.39 -6.52
C GLY A 136 -7.95 2.44 -7.14
N GLU A 137 -6.91 2.08 -6.38
CA GLU A 137 -5.53 1.99 -6.88
C GLU A 137 -5.43 1.01 -8.05
N ILE A 138 -5.99 -0.20 -7.91
CA ILE A 138 -6.00 -1.19 -8.99
C ILE A 138 -6.79 -0.67 -10.19
N SER A 139 -7.92 0.00 -9.97
CA SER A 139 -8.73 0.55 -11.06
C SER A 139 -8.00 1.64 -11.86
N VAL A 140 -7.25 2.53 -11.21
CA VAL A 140 -6.56 3.63 -11.90
C VAL A 140 -5.23 3.21 -12.52
N LEU A 141 -4.53 2.24 -11.90
CA LEU A 141 -3.26 1.71 -12.41
C LEU A 141 -3.46 0.62 -13.47
N ALA A 142 -4.60 -0.07 -13.43
CA ALA A 142 -4.99 -1.12 -14.36
C ALA A 142 -3.89 -2.16 -14.64
N PRO A 143 -3.26 -2.78 -13.61
CA PRO A 143 -2.29 -3.84 -13.82
C PRO A 143 -2.94 -5.03 -14.54
N LYS A 144 -2.16 -5.73 -15.37
CA LYS A 144 -2.63 -6.95 -16.06
C LYS A 144 -2.58 -8.18 -15.16
N VAL A 145 -1.66 -8.18 -14.19
CA VAL A 145 -1.47 -9.29 -13.26
C VAL A 145 -1.35 -8.74 -11.85
N CYS A 146 -2.19 -9.25 -10.95
CA CYS A 146 -2.08 -9.02 -9.52
C CYS A 146 -1.70 -10.32 -8.81
N ILE A 147 -0.64 -10.29 -8.01
CA ILE A 147 -0.18 -11.41 -7.19
C ILE A 147 -0.39 -11.06 -5.73
N PHE A 148 -1.28 -11.79 -5.06
CA PHE A 148 -1.53 -11.63 -3.63
C PHE A 148 -0.59 -12.52 -2.83
N THR A 149 0.23 -11.90 -1.98
CA THR A 149 1.12 -12.57 -1.02
C THR A 149 0.54 -12.44 0.39
N SER A 150 -0.77 -12.68 0.52
CA SER A 150 -1.56 -12.40 1.71
C SER A 150 -1.64 -13.59 2.69
N GLY A 151 -1.17 -14.76 2.30
CA GLY A 151 -1.19 -15.96 3.16
C GLY A 151 -2.60 -16.54 3.39
N PRO A 152 -2.71 -17.68 4.11
CA PRO A 152 -3.90 -18.52 4.10
C PRO A 152 -5.10 -18.01 4.90
N ARG A 153 -5.03 -16.81 5.50
CA ARG A 153 -6.03 -16.30 6.46
C ARG A 153 -6.55 -14.90 6.14
N TYR A 154 -6.21 -14.36 4.97
CA TYR A 154 -6.53 -12.98 4.61
C TYR A 154 -7.72 -12.83 3.66
N ASP A 155 -8.38 -13.92 3.26
CA ASP A 155 -9.54 -13.91 2.35
C ASP A 155 -10.63 -12.93 2.80
N LYS A 156 -10.93 -12.90 4.11
CA LYS A 156 -11.92 -11.96 4.66
C LYS A 156 -11.55 -10.48 4.47
N TYR A 157 -10.25 -10.16 4.42
CA TYR A 157 -9.77 -8.80 4.18
C TYR A 157 -9.77 -8.49 2.70
N ILE A 158 -9.39 -9.46 1.86
CA ILE A 158 -9.50 -9.35 0.39
C ILE A 158 -10.95 -9.05 0.01
N GLU A 159 -11.91 -9.82 0.52
CA GLU A 159 -13.33 -9.57 0.25
C GLU A 159 -13.75 -8.16 0.62
N LYS A 160 -13.30 -7.62 1.76
CA LYS A 160 -13.62 -6.24 2.18
C LYS A 160 -13.00 -5.20 1.24
N SER A 161 -11.77 -5.40 0.79
CA SER A 161 -11.08 -4.46 -0.11
C SER A 161 -11.77 -4.30 -1.47
N PHE A 162 -12.61 -5.26 -1.87
CA PHE A 162 -13.32 -5.27 -3.16
C PHE A 162 -14.85 -5.25 -3.03
N ARG A 163 -15.41 -5.00 -1.84
CA ARG A 163 -16.85 -4.79 -1.69
C ARG A 163 -17.23 -3.45 -2.33
N VAL A 164 -18.08 -3.54 -3.35
CA VAL A 164 -18.71 -2.42 -4.06
C VAL A 164 -20.00 -2.02 -3.36
#